data_AF-A0A524LQ77-F1
#
_entry.id   AF-A0A524LQ77-F1
#
_cell.length_a   1.000
_cell.length_b   1.000
_cell.length_c   1.000
_cell.angle_alpha   90.00
_cell.angle_beta   90.00
_cell.angle_gamma   90.00
#
_symmetry.space_group_name_H-M   'P 1'
#
loop_
_entity.id
_entity.type
_entity.pdbx_description
1 polymer ?
#
loop_
_entity_poly.entity_id
_entity_poly.type
_entity_poly.pdbx_seq_one_letter_code
_entity_poly.pdbx_strand_id
1 'polypeptide(L)'
;MAEDKLIGAVTGQAGEFQTVSEIIGSSESLQLAFAVLIIGIIGIVLVYRGFSKWIISQKFNYTRPHLSRFVRVSVLPFFAIILITSMNVYIQSFDVFDEVKDTISDTAIIDSKNNVAIETGEEKLTPAGTFSKILNTINILVIGYTIAHLIPIILTKRQKTSLEKEDYEMWKEMRGFTDDKEGLFHKLFKWVPPQNTPEDISDEEFQNNLKTEEGRRLLEAFRTTKGLPIGSYEQLVK
;
A
#
# COMPACT_ATOMS: atom_id res chain seq x y z
N MET A 1 26.44 5.12 51.63
CA MET A 1 27.42 4.42 50.76
C MET A 1 26.79 3.66 49.59
N ALA A 2 25.64 2.98 49.75
CA ALA A 2 24.93 2.37 48.61
C ALA A 2 24.09 3.37 47.79
N GLU A 3 23.55 4.39 48.44
CA GLU A 3 22.72 5.43 47.80
C GLU A 3 23.54 6.36 46.88
N ASP A 4 24.75 6.75 47.27
CA ASP A 4 25.63 7.57 46.42
C ASP A 4 26.08 6.85 45.14
N LYS A 5 26.19 5.50 45.18
CA LYS A 5 26.49 4.68 43.99
C LYS A 5 25.29 4.58 43.05
N LEU A 6 24.07 4.50 43.59
CA LEU A 6 22.85 4.47 42.79
C LEU A 6 22.56 5.83 42.14
N ILE A 7 22.77 6.93 42.89
CA ILE A 7 22.63 8.29 42.34
C ILE A 7 23.73 8.56 41.30
N GLY A 8 24.97 8.13 41.55
CA GLY A 8 26.08 8.23 40.58
C GLY A 8 25.87 7.39 39.31
N ALA A 9 25.24 6.22 39.41
CA ALA A 9 24.89 5.39 38.26
C ALA A 9 23.73 5.98 37.45
N VAL A 10 22.70 6.53 38.13
CA VAL A 10 21.57 7.20 37.48
C VAL A 10 21.99 8.52 36.82
N THR A 11 22.91 9.29 37.43
CA THR A 11 23.45 10.50 36.80
C THR A 11 24.48 10.20 35.71
N GLY A 12 25.24 9.10 35.83
CA GLY A 12 26.10 8.59 34.76
C GLY A 12 25.32 8.16 33.52
N GLN A 13 24.19 7.48 33.71
CA GLN A 13 23.31 7.04 32.63
C GLN A 13 22.51 8.20 32.00
N ALA A 14 22.20 9.26 32.78
CA ALA A 14 21.61 10.50 32.26
C ALA A 14 22.62 11.38 31.49
N GLY A 15 23.92 11.25 31.77
CA GLY A 15 25.02 11.90 31.02
C GLY A 15 25.49 11.12 29.79
N GLU A 16 24.97 9.91 29.57
CA GLU A 16 25.36 9.02 28.46
C GLU A 16 24.52 9.23 27.20
N PHE A 17 23.36 9.88 27.33
CA PHE A 17 22.66 10.46 26.19
C PHE A 17 23.35 11.78 25.84
N GLN A 18 24.49 11.70 25.15
CA GLN A 18 24.96 12.84 24.37
C GLN A 18 23.76 13.38 23.60
N THR A 19 23.37 14.62 23.88
CA THR A 19 22.22 15.21 23.20
C THR A 19 22.52 15.20 21.71
N VAL A 20 21.54 14.90 20.86
CA VAL A 20 21.73 14.86 19.39
C VAL A 20 22.45 16.12 18.89
N SER A 21 22.24 17.25 19.56
CA SER A 21 22.95 18.52 19.36
C SER A 21 24.46 18.46 19.63
N GLU A 22 24.91 17.78 20.69
CA GLU A 22 26.34 17.57 20.98
C GLU A 22 27.00 16.65 19.94
N ILE A 23 26.27 15.62 19.47
CA ILE A 23 26.75 14.74 18.40
C ILE A 23 26.90 15.55 17.11
N ILE A 24 25.89 16.35 16.74
CA ILE A 24 25.95 17.23 15.57
C ILE A 24 27.08 18.26 15.69
N GLY A 25 27.33 18.80 16.88
CA GLY A 25 28.42 19.75 17.12
C GLY A 25 29.82 19.15 17.05
N SER A 26 29.96 17.81 17.09
CA SER A 26 31.24 17.14 17.31
C SER A 26 32.15 17.04 16.08
N SER A 27 31.61 17.06 14.85
CA SER A 27 32.45 17.06 13.64
C SER A 27 31.82 17.81 12.46
N GLU A 28 32.66 18.47 11.66
CA GLU A 28 32.26 19.20 10.45
C GLU A 28 31.63 18.25 9.42
N SER A 29 32.17 17.04 9.28
CA SER A 29 31.62 16.00 8.41
C SER A 29 30.22 15.55 8.80
N LEU A 30 29.95 15.39 10.10
CA LEU A 30 28.64 15.00 10.60
C LEU A 30 27.64 16.14 10.41
N GLN A 31 28.05 17.40 10.64
CA GLN A 31 27.22 18.56 10.31
C GLN A 31 26.83 18.59 8.84
N LEU A 32 27.78 18.33 7.94
CA LEU A 32 27.53 18.33 6.51
C LEU A 32 26.58 17.20 6.09
N ALA A 33 26.75 15.98 6.64
CA ALA A 33 25.83 14.87 6.41
C ALA A 33 24.40 15.19 6.89
N PHE A 34 24.25 15.79 8.08
CA PHE A 34 22.96 16.25 8.59
C PHE A 34 22.37 17.38 7.74
N ALA A 35 23.18 18.32 7.23
CA ALA A 35 22.72 19.38 6.34
C ALA A 35 22.15 18.81 5.03
N VAL A 36 22.85 17.86 4.40
CA VAL A 36 22.36 17.16 3.20
C VAL A 36 21.07 16.40 3.50
N LEU A 37 20.98 15.75 4.67
CA LEU A 37 19.77 15.04 5.09
C LEU A 37 18.57 16.00 5.24
N ILE A 38 18.76 17.15 5.89
CA ILE A 38 17.72 18.16 6.08
C ILE A 38 17.26 18.73 4.73
N ILE A 39 18.19 19.07 3.84
CA ILE A 39 17.88 19.53 2.48
C ILE A 39 17.09 18.45 1.73
N GLY A 40 17.49 17.18 1.86
CA GLY A 40 16.77 16.05 1.30
C GLY A 40 15.32 15.97 1.79
N ILE A 41 15.10 16.08 3.11
CA ILE A 41 13.75 16.07 3.70
C ILE A 41 12.89 17.23 3.18
N ILE A 42 13.45 18.44 3.09
CA ILE A 42 12.75 19.61 2.51
C ILE A 42 12.37 19.32 1.06
N GLY A 43 13.28 18.76 0.27
CA GLY A 43 13.03 18.34 -1.11
C GLY A 43 11.86 17.36 -1.21
N ILE A 44 11.82 16.33 -0.35
CA ILE A 44 10.72 15.37 -0.28
C ILE A 44 9.40 16.08 -0.01
N VAL A 45 9.35 17.03 0.94
CA VAL A 45 8.13 17.75 1.28
C VAL A 45 7.61 18.56 0.08
N LEU A 46 8.50 19.21 -0.67
CA LEU A 46 8.13 19.96 -1.87
C LEU A 46 7.58 19.06 -2.96
N VAL A 47 8.28 17.96 -3.26
CA VAL A 47 7.84 16.95 -4.25
C VAL A 47 6.51 16.34 -3.83
N TYR A 48 6.36 15.94 -2.57
CA TYR A 48 5.11 15.39 -2.04
C TYR A 48 3.94 16.37 -2.17
N ARG A 49 4.15 17.65 -1.83
CA ARG A 49 3.11 18.68 -1.96
C ARG A 49 2.69 18.89 -3.42
N GLY A 50 3.64 18.97 -4.34
CA GLY A 50 3.36 19.11 -5.77
C GLY A 50 2.63 17.88 -6.32
N PHE A 51 3.16 16.68 -6.03
CA PHE A 51 2.61 15.42 -6.49
C PHE A 51 1.21 15.14 -5.95
N SER A 52 0.97 15.42 -4.66
CA SER A 52 -0.34 15.24 -4.02
C SER A 52 -1.42 16.10 -4.69
N LYS A 53 -1.10 17.38 -4.97
CA LYS A 53 -2.01 18.28 -5.71
C LYS A 53 -2.25 17.79 -7.13
N TRP A 54 -1.21 17.32 -7.82
CA TRP A 54 -1.32 16.81 -9.18
C TRP A 54 -2.20 15.55 -9.25
N ILE A 55 -2.06 14.59 -8.34
CA ILE A 55 -2.93 13.40 -8.32
C ILE A 55 -4.40 13.76 -8.14
N ILE A 56 -4.72 14.77 -7.34
CA ILE A 56 -6.10 15.19 -7.11
C ILE A 56 -6.74 15.72 -8.40
N SER A 57 -5.97 16.43 -9.22
CA SER A 57 -6.50 17.01 -10.47
C SER A 57 -6.63 16.01 -11.62
N GLN A 58 -6.04 14.82 -11.49
CA GLN A 58 -6.15 13.79 -12.52
C GLN A 58 -7.52 13.08 -12.50
N LYS A 59 -8.05 12.78 -13.70
CA LYS A 59 -9.31 12.02 -13.89
C LYS A 59 -9.31 10.69 -13.12
N PHE A 60 -8.13 10.11 -12.94
CA PHE A 60 -7.90 8.90 -12.15
C PHE A 60 -8.43 8.96 -10.71
N ASN A 61 -8.46 10.15 -10.10
CA ASN A 61 -8.96 10.33 -8.76
C ASN A 61 -10.45 9.94 -8.62
N TYR A 62 -11.24 10.16 -9.67
CA TYR A 62 -12.67 9.85 -9.67
C TYR A 62 -12.97 8.43 -10.15
N THR A 63 -12.22 7.90 -11.11
CA THR A 63 -12.45 6.55 -11.63
C THR A 63 -11.92 5.45 -10.71
N ARG A 64 -10.86 5.73 -9.94
CA ARG A 64 -10.24 4.77 -9.02
C ARG A 64 -9.83 5.43 -7.70
N PRO A 65 -10.80 5.83 -6.86
CA PRO A 65 -10.54 6.61 -5.64
C PRO A 65 -9.62 5.87 -4.64
N HIS A 66 -9.80 4.55 -4.50
CA HIS A 66 -8.96 3.73 -3.61
C HIS A 66 -7.51 3.64 -4.09
N LEU A 67 -7.29 3.57 -5.41
CA LEU A 67 -5.95 3.51 -5.98
C LEU A 67 -5.26 4.89 -5.93
N SER A 68 -5.99 5.97 -6.20
CA SER A 68 -5.51 7.35 -5.99
C SER A 68 -5.04 7.58 -4.55
N ARG A 69 -5.85 7.15 -3.57
CA ARG A 69 -5.49 7.24 -2.14
C ARG A 69 -4.24 6.41 -1.82
N PHE A 70 -4.14 5.18 -2.33
CA PHE A 70 -2.96 4.33 -2.16
C PHE A 70 -1.70 5.03 -2.68
N VAL A 71 -1.70 5.47 -3.95
CA VAL A 71 -0.53 6.10 -4.57
C VAL A 71 -0.09 7.34 -3.79
N ARG A 72 -1.04 8.18 -3.38
CA ARG A 72 -0.73 9.40 -2.60
C ARG A 72 -0.03 9.09 -1.27
N VAL A 73 -0.47 8.04 -0.58
CA VAL A 73 0.11 7.63 0.71
C VAL A 73 1.48 6.96 0.52
N SER A 74 1.68 6.20 -0.56
CA SER A 74 2.94 5.49 -0.84
C SER A 74 4.10 6.39 -1.27
N VAL A 75 3.83 7.61 -1.74
CA VAL A 75 4.86 8.50 -2.29
C VAL A 75 5.85 8.98 -1.23
N LEU A 76 5.34 9.37 -0.06
CA LEU A 76 6.18 9.84 1.04
C LEU A 76 7.21 8.77 1.49
N PRO A 77 6.80 7.53 1.85
CA PRO A 77 7.75 6.51 2.25
C PRO A 77 8.68 6.08 1.12
N PHE A 78 8.21 6.04 -0.13
CA PHE A 78 9.06 5.72 -1.28
C PHE A 78 10.24 6.69 -1.40
N PHE A 79 9.98 8.01 -1.35
CA PHE A 79 11.04 9.01 -1.40
C PHE A 79 11.92 9.01 -0.15
N ALA A 80 11.35 8.73 1.03
CA ALA A 80 12.12 8.60 2.25
C ALA A 80 13.12 7.43 2.18
N ILE A 81 12.71 6.26 1.66
CA ILE A 81 13.61 5.11 1.44
C ILE A 81 14.72 5.49 0.46
N ILE A 82 14.40 6.13 -0.67
CA ILE A 82 15.41 6.58 -1.63
C ILE A 82 16.43 7.52 -0.98
N LEU A 83 15.99 8.47 -0.15
CA LEU A 83 16.87 9.39 0.55
C LEU A 83 17.79 8.64 1.52
N ILE A 84 17.25 7.73 2.32
CA ILE A 84 18.02 6.95 3.30
C ILE A 84 19.06 6.07 2.58
N THR A 85 18.65 5.37 1.52
CA THR A 85 19.55 4.54 0.71
C THR A 85 20.65 5.39 0.08
N SER A 86 20.30 6.55 -0.49
CA SER A 86 21.26 7.47 -1.10
C SER A 86 22.24 8.01 -0.06
N MET A 87 21.76 8.33 1.15
CA MET A 87 22.60 8.80 2.24
C MET A 87 23.57 7.71 2.71
N ASN A 88 23.12 6.46 2.80
CA ASN A 88 23.99 5.34 3.15
C ASN A 88 25.11 5.14 2.11
N VAL A 89 24.77 5.26 0.82
CA VAL A 89 25.76 5.22 -0.27
C VAL A 89 26.72 6.42 -0.20
N TYR A 90 26.22 7.62 0.07
CA TYR A 90 27.02 8.83 0.21
C TYR A 90 28.11 8.68 1.29
N ILE A 91 27.73 8.17 2.47
CA ILE A 91 28.68 7.94 3.56
C ILE A 91 29.77 6.95 3.16
N GLN A 92 29.37 5.83 2.54
CA GLN A 92 30.28 4.77 2.14
C GLN A 92 31.20 5.17 0.97
N SER A 93 30.76 6.07 0.10
CA SER A 93 31.48 6.42 -1.13
C SER A 93 32.42 7.62 -0.99
N PHE A 94 32.12 8.52 -0.04
CA PHE A 94 32.88 9.75 0.14
C PHE A 94 33.73 9.74 1.41
N ASP A 95 33.82 8.60 2.10
CA ASP A 95 34.60 8.42 3.32
C ASP A 95 34.40 9.61 4.28
N VAL A 96 33.15 10.05 4.41
CA VAL A 96 32.76 11.31 5.08
C VAL A 96 33.28 11.35 6.53
N PHE A 97 33.58 10.18 7.11
CA PHE A 97 34.08 10.03 8.46
C PHE A 97 35.52 9.48 8.56
N ASP A 98 36.29 9.39 7.46
CA ASP A 98 37.67 8.88 7.50
C ASP A 98 38.62 9.81 8.28
N GLU A 99 38.34 11.11 8.34
CA GLU A 99 39.09 12.07 9.18
C GLU A 99 39.01 11.72 10.69
N VAL A 100 37.97 10.98 11.11
CA VAL A 100 37.81 10.47 12.49
C VAL A 100 38.39 9.06 12.66
N LYS A 101 38.57 8.33 11.55
CA LYS A 101 39.07 6.96 11.53
C LYS A 101 40.56 6.91 11.86
N ASP A 102 41.34 7.91 11.45
CA ASP A 102 42.77 8.04 11.80
C ASP A 102 43.03 8.31 13.29
N THR A 103 42.00 8.65 14.07
CA THR A 103 42.14 8.80 15.53
C THR A 103 41.76 7.52 16.30
N ILE A 104 41.11 6.54 15.66
CA ILE A 104 40.55 5.33 16.29
C ILE A 104 41.18 4.03 15.72
N SER A 105 41.91 4.12 14.60
CA SER A 105 42.50 3.00 13.86
C SER A 105 43.51 2.16 14.64
N ASP A 106 43.95 2.55 15.84
CA ASP A 106 44.79 1.73 16.70
C ASP A 106 44.05 0.59 17.43
N THR A 107 42.70 0.50 17.41
CA THR A 107 41.97 -0.54 18.19
C THR A 107 40.90 -1.36 17.47
N ALA A 108 40.48 -1.03 16.25
CA ALA A 108 39.31 -1.67 15.62
C ALA A 108 39.61 -2.36 14.27
N ILE A 109 40.60 -3.26 14.24
CA ILE A 109 40.83 -4.15 13.08
C ILE A 109 40.04 -5.45 13.23
N ILE A 110 38.77 -5.44 13.63
CA ILE A 110 37.90 -6.61 13.48
C ILE A 110 36.48 -6.12 13.18
N ASP A 111 35.89 -6.71 12.15
CA ASP A 111 34.46 -6.67 11.83
C ASP A 111 33.96 -5.67 10.75
N SER A 112 34.54 -5.78 9.55
CA SER A 112 33.99 -5.15 8.35
C SER A 112 33.29 -6.14 7.40
N LYS A 113 32.82 -7.31 7.87
CA LYS A 113 32.34 -8.34 6.91
C LYS A 113 31.03 -9.08 7.13
N ASN A 114 30.28 -8.94 8.23
CA ASN A 114 28.98 -9.63 8.33
C ASN A 114 27.83 -8.76 8.83
N ASN A 115 26.81 -8.62 7.98
CA ASN A 115 25.55 -7.91 8.23
C ASN A 115 24.61 -8.65 9.21
N VAL A 116 25.06 -9.00 10.41
CA VAL A 116 24.20 -9.40 11.54
C VAL A 116 24.86 -8.94 12.85
N ALA A 117 24.46 -7.77 13.35
CA ALA A 117 24.91 -7.29 14.65
C ALA A 117 24.02 -7.87 15.75
N ILE A 118 24.51 -8.92 16.42
CA ILE A 118 24.10 -9.26 17.79
C ILE A 118 25.06 -8.48 18.69
N GLU A 119 24.63 -7.32 19.17
CA GLU A 119 25.47 -6.43 19.98
C GLU A 119 25.46 -6.88 21.45
N THR A 120 26.57 -7.45 21.90
CA THR A 120 26.89 -7.60 23.33
C THR A 120 28.25 -6.95 23.57
N GLY A 121 28.28 -5.79 24.21
CA GLY A 121 29.53 -5.10 24.61
C GLY A 121 29.53 -3.60 24.28
N GLU A 122 29.94 -2.79 25.25
CA GLU A 122 30.09 -1.34 25.18
C GLU A 122 31.16 -0.91 24.16
N GLU A 123 30.79 -0.84 22.88
CA GLU A 123 31.62 -0.19 21.87
C GLU A 123 31.21 1.27 21.73
N LYS A 124 32.16 2.19 21.97
CA LYS A 124 32.00 3.60 21.57
C LYS A 124 31.85 3.64 20.04
N LEU A 125 30.61 3.84 19.60
CA LEU A 125 30.29 3.91 18.19
C LEU A 125 31.05 5.06 17.52
N THR A 126 31.68 4.76 16.38
CA THR A 126 32.24 5.80 15.51
C THR A 126 31.10 6.74 15.06
N PRO A 127 31.38 8.02 14.74
CA PRO A 127 30.36 8.95 14.23
C PRO A 127 29.59 8.40 13.03
N ALA A 128 30.28 7.65 12.15
CA ALA A 128 29.67 6.92 11.04
C ALA A 128 28.69 5.83 11.51
N GLY A 129 29.07 5.05 12.53
CA GLY A 129 28.24 4.02 13.14
C GLY A 129 26.99 4.61 13.78
N THR A 130 27.13 5.70 14.52
CA THR A 130 26.00 6.43 15.13
C THR A 130 25.04 6.96 14.07
N PHE A 131 25.55 7.61 13.01
CA PHE A 131 24.71 8.11 11.93
C PHE A 131 24.00 6.99 11.15
N SER A 132 24.69 5.88 10.91
CA SER A 132 24.10 4.70 10.25
C SER A 132 22.99 4.07 11.08
N LYS A 133 23.16 4.01 12.41
CA LYS A 133 22.08 3.59 13.34
C LYS A 133 20.89 4.55 13.26
N ILE A 134 21.11 5.86 13.23
CA ILE A 134 20.02 6.85 13.07
C ILE A 134 19.27 6.62 11.75
N LEU A 135 19.98 6.44 10.63
CA LEU A 135 19.35 6.14 9.34
C LEU A 135 18.53 4.85 9.38
N ASN A 136 19.04 3.79 10.03
CA ASN A 136 18.31 2.54 10.20
C ASN A 136 17.05 2.71 11.05
N THR A 137 17.12 3.48 12.14
CA THR A 137 15.95 3.82 12.95
C THR A 137 14.90 4.56 12.13
N ILE A 138 15.29 5.55 11.32
CA ILE A 138 14.39 6.27 10.43
C ILE A 138 13.78 5.31 9.39
N ASN A 139 14.56 4.39 8.83
CA ASN A 139 14.07 3.41 7.85
C ASN A 139 12.99 2.51 8.46
N ILE A 140 13.21 1.99 9.67
CA ILE A 140 12.23 1.19 10.40
C ILE A 140 10.94 2.00 10.65
N LEU A 141 11.07 3.28 11.03
CA LEU A 141 9.93 4.17 11.22
C LEU A 141 9.13 4.37 9.92
N VAL A 142 9.82 4.57 8.80
CA VAL A 142 9.20 4.73 7.47
C VAL A 142 8.45 3.46 7.07
N ILE A 143 9.03 2.28 7.31
CA ILE A 143 8.37 0.99 7.06
C ILE A 143 7.12 0.86 7.94
N GLY A 144 7.22 1.19 9.24
CA GLY A 144 6.09 1.16 10.17
C GLY A 144 4.95 2.10 9.74
N TYR A 145 5.28 3.34 9.36
CA TYR A 145 4.32 4.30 8.80
C TYR A 145 3.61 3.74 7.56
N THR A 146 4.38 3.12 6.67
CA THR A 146 3.88 2.53 5.42
C THR A 146 2.87 1.41 5.70
N ILE A 147 3.23 0.48 6.58
CA ILE A 147 2.37 -0.63 7.00
C ILE A 147 1.08 -0.09 7.63
N ALA A 148 1.18 0.86 8.56
CA ALA A 148 0.04 1.44 9.26
C ALA A 148 -0.98 2.12 8.33
N HIS A 149 -0.53 2.75 7.24
CA HIS A 149 -1.42 3.48 6.35
C HIS A 149 -1.85 2.70 5.11
N LEU A 150 -0.98 1.84 4.55
CA LEU A 150 -1.31 1.11 3.32
C LEU A 150 -2.18 -0.11 3.57
N ILE A 151 -1.98 -0.85 4.67
CA ILE A 151 -2.75 -2.06 4.96
C ILE A 151 -4.26 -1.76 5.03
N PRO A 152 -4.73 -0.75 5.79
CA PRO A 152 -6.16 -0.43 5.83
C PRO A 152 -6.73 -0.12 4.45
N ILE A 153 -6.00 0.64 3.62
CA ILE A 153 -6.45 1.02 2.27
C ILE A 153 -6.64 -0.22 1.40
N ILE A 154 -5.69 -1.15 1.43
CA ILE A 154 -5.74 -2.39 0.65
C ILE A 154 -6.90 -3.27 1.13
N LEU A 155 -7.05 -3.44 2.44
CA LEU A 155 -8.14 -4.25 3.02
C LEU A 155 -9.51 -3.69 2.68
N THR A 156 -9.73 -2.38 2.85
CA THR A 156 -10.99 -1.73 2.49
C THR A 156 -11.29 -1.86 1.00
N LYS A 157 -10.28 -1.71 0.13
CA LYS A 157 -10.46 -1.90 -1.31
C LYS A 157 -10.92 -3.33 -1.60
N ARG A 158 -10.25 -4.33 -1.02
CA ARG A 158 -10.58 -5.75 -1.23
C ARG A 158 -12.02 -6.07 -0.80
N GLN A 159 -12.42 -5.59 0.38
CA GLN A 159 -13.78 -5.78 0.88
C GLN A 159 -14.82 -5.16 -0.05
N LYS A 160 -14.63 -3.91 -0.46
CA LYS A 160 -15.56 -3.23 -1.37
C LYS A 160 -15.66 -3.90 -2.72
N THR A 161 -14.55 -4.36 -3.29
CA THR A 161 -14.57 -5.13 -4.54
C THR A 161 -15.30 -6.47 -4.39
N SER A 162 -15.23 -7.14 -3.23
CA SER A 162 -16.03 -8.35 -2.96
C SER A 162 -17.52 -8.01 -2.95
N LEU A 163 -17.91 -6.98 -2.20
CA LEU A 163 -19.30 -6.54 -2.10
C LEU A 163 -19.86 -6.09 -3.46
N GLU A 164 -19.10 -5.32 -4.23
CA GLU A 164 -19.49 -4.94 -5.60
C GLU A 164 -19.74 -6.17 -6.49
N LYS A 165 -18.93 -7.22 -6.34
CA LYS A 165 -19.12 -8.47 -7.07
C LYS A 165 -20.38 -9.20 -6.61
N GLU A 166 -20.60 -9.30 -5.30
CA GLU A 166 -21.79 -9.93 -4.72
C GLU A 166 -23.06 -9.19 -5.15
N ASP A 167 -23.07 -7.86 -5.07
CA ASP A 167 -24.16 -7.00 -5.54
C ASP A 167 -24.42 -7.18 -7.03
N TYR A 168 -23.37 -7.31 -7.85
CA TYR A 168 -23.50 -7.57 -9.28
C TYR A 168 -24.10 -8.96 -9.58
N GLU A 169 -23.69 -10.00 -8.84
CA GLU A 169 -24.28 -11.34 -8.98
C GLU A 169 -25.76 -11.35 -8.57
N MET A 170 -26.11 -10.72 -7.44
CA MET A 170 -27.50 -10.58 -7.01
C MET A 170 -28.33 -9.80 -8.04
N TRP A 171 -27.81 -8.71 -8.59
CA TRP A 171 -28.46 -7.94 -9.63
C TRP A 171 -28.72 -8.76 -10.90
N LYS A 172 -27.79 -9.65 -11.29
CA LYS A 172 -27.99 -10.59 -12.40
C LYS A 172 -29.06 -11.63 -12.11
N GLU A 173 -29.09 -12.19 -10.90
CA GLU A 173 -30.12 -13.15 -10.49
C GLU A 173 -31.53 -12.52 -10.51
N MET A 174 -31.63 -11.26 -10.09
CA MET A 174 -32.87 -10.47 -10.16
C MET A 174 -33.24 -10.02 -11.57
N ARG A 175 -32.37 -10.25 -12.57
CA ARG A 175 -32.54 -9.83 -13.97
C ARG A 175 -32.70 -8.32 -14.12
N GLY A 176 -31.95 -7.55 -13.34
CA GLY A 176 -32.10 -6.10 -13.28
C GLY A 176 -32.78 -5.62 -12.02
N PHE A 177 -32.97 -4.30 -11.92
CA PHE A 177 -33.78 -3.71 -10.85
C PHE A 177 -35.25 -3.68 -11.26
N THR A 178 -36.15 -3.77 -10.28
CA THR A 178 -37.61 -3.76 -10.52
C THR A 178 -38.12 -2.43 -11.06
N ASP A 179 -37.40 -1.33 -10.81
CA ASP A 179 -37.70 0.03 -11.26
C ASP A 179 -36.93 0.43 -12.53
N ASP A 180 -36.18 -0.50 -13.14
CA ASP A 180 -35.40 -0.26 -14.34
C ASP A 180 -36.32 -0.13 -15.58
N LYS A 181 -36.78 1.10 -15.81
CA LYS A 181 -37.64 1.45 -16.95
C LYS A 181 -36.98 1.26 -18.31
N GLU A 182 -35.64 1.25 -18.34
CA GLU A 182 -34.88 1.15 -19.59
C GLU A 182 -34.39 -0.26 -19.91
N GLY A 183 -34.61 -1.23 -19.02
CA GLY A 183 -34.20 -2.62 -19.21
C GLY A 183 -32.69 -2.77 -19.45
N LEU A 184 -31.87 -2.15 -18.61
CA LEU A 184 -30.40 -2.25 -18.65
C LEU A 184 -29.92 -3.69 -18.68
N PHE A 185 -30.60 -4.58 -17.94
CA PHE A 185 -30.28 -6.00 -17.95
C PHE A 185 -30.34 -6.58 -19.36
N HIS A 186 -31.42 -6.34 -20.11
CA HIS A 186 -31.61 -6.82 -21.49
C HIS A 186 -30.71 -6.13 -22.52
N LYS A 187 -30.11 -4.98 -22.18
CA LYS A 187 -29.05 -4.35 -22.98
C LYS A 187 -27.70 -5.06 -22.81
N LEU A 188 -27.44 -5.63 -21.63
CA LEU A 188 -26.19 -6.29 -21.28
C LEU A 188 -26.24 -7.82 -21.45
N PHE A 189 -27.42 -8.41 -21.38
CA PHE A 189 -27.65 -9.85 -21.42
C PHE A 189 -28.72 -10.21 -22.43
N LYS A 190 -28.50 -11.29 -23.16
CA LYS A 190 -29.46 -11.88 -24.10
C LYS A 190 -29.99 -13.18 -23.56
N TRP A 191 -31.31 -13.32 -23.55
CA TRP A 191 -31.95 -14.59 -23.21
C TRP A 191 -31.70 -15.65 -24.29
N VAL A 192 -31.31 -16.83 -23.84
CA VAL A 192 -31.05 -18.01 -24.66
C VAL A 192 -32.05 -19.10 -24.24
N PRO A 193 -32.88 -19.60 -25.17
CA PRO A 193 -33.85 -20.64 -24.86
C PRO A 193 -33.16 -21.96 -24.48
N PRO A 194 -33.82 -22.81 -23.69
CA PRO A 194 -33.31 -24.14 -23.39
C PRO A 194 -33.26 -25.00 -24.66
N GLN A 195 -32.30 -25.94 -24.72
CA GLN A 195 -32.18 -26.84 -25.88
C GLN A 195 -33.35 -27.82 -26.00
N ASN A 196 -33.92 -28.23 -24.87
CA ASN A 196 -35.05 -29.15 -24.80
C ASN A 196 -36.31 -28.39 -24.37
N THR A 197 -37.46 -28.81 -24.89
CA THR A 197 -38.76 -28.29 -24.47
C THR A 197 -38.99 -28.58 -22.98
N PRO A 198 -39.41 -27.58 -22.18
CA PRO A 198 -39.81 -27.81 -20.80
C PRO A 198 -41.02 -28.74 -20.68
N GLU A 199 -41.10 -29.55 -19.62
CA GLU A 199 -42.18 -30.54 -19.42
C GLU A 199 -43.59 -29.93 -19.37
N ASP A 200 -43.70 -28.67 -18.94
CA ASP A 200 -44.98 -27.98 -18.72
C ASP A 200 -45.55 -27.28 -19.97
N ILE A 201 -44.89 -27.38 -21.13
CA ILE A 201 -45.34 -26.77 -22.39
C ILE A 201 -45.25 -27.79 -23.53
N SER A 202 -46.18 -27.75 -24.49
CA SER A 202 -46.11 -28.65 -25.65
C SER A 202 -44.98 -28.24 -26.60
N ASP A 203 -44.39 -29.23 -27.29
CA ASP A 203 -43.33 -29.00 -28.29
C ASP A 203 -43.77 -28.02 -29.37
N GLU A 204 -45.02 -28.14 -29.84
CA GLU A 204 -45.57 -27.27 -30.87
C GLU A 204 -45.69 -25.82 -30.39
N GLU A 205 -46.20 -25.61 -29.17
CA GLU A 205 -46.35 -24.29 -28.56
C GLU A 205 -44.99 -23.63 -28.30
N PHE A 206 -44.02 -24.39 -27.78
CA PHE A 206 -42.67 -23.92 -27.55
C PHE A 206 -41.99 -23.49 -28.86
N GLN A 207 -42.04 -24.33 -29.90
CA GLN A 207 -41.44 -24.02 -31.20
C GLN A 207 -42.11 -22.85 -31.93
N ASN A 208 -43.42 -22.68 -31.75
CA ASN A 208 -44.13 -21.53 -32.32
C ASN A 208 -43.76 -20.22 -31.59
N ASN A 209 -43.66 -20.26 -30.26
CA ASN A 209 -43.27 -19.10 -29.47
C ASN A 209 -41.80 -18.69 -29.70
N LEU A 210 -40.90 -19.62 -30.06
CA LEU A 210 -39.51 -19.28 -30.40
C LEU A 210 -39.34 -18.48 -31.70
N LYS A 211 -40.33 -18.53 -32.61
CA LYS A 211 -40.27 -17.86 -33.92
C LYS A 211 -40.60 -16.37 -33.86
N THR A 212 -41.35 -15.94 -32.85
CA THR A 212 -41.80 -14.55 -32.70
C THR A 212 -41.11 -13.86 -31.53
N GLU A 213 -40.95 -12.54 -31.59
CA GLU A 213 -40.34 -11.77 -30.50
C GLU A 213 -41.23 -11.76 -29.24
N GLU A 214 -42.55 -11.64 -29.44
CA GLU A 214 -43.53 -11.72 -28.35
C GLU A 214 -43.56 -13.11 -27.71
N GLY A 215 -43.47 -14.18 -28.51
CA GLY A 215 -43.40 -15.55 -27.99
C GLY A 215 -42.14 -15.79 -27.17
N ARG A 216 -40.98 -15.23 -27.56
CA ARG A 216 -39.76 -15.29 -26.76
C ARG A 216 -39.90 -14.56 -25.42
N ARG A 217 -40.56 -13.40 -25.38
CA ARG A 217 -40.84 -12.68 -24.13
C ARG A 217 -41.75 -13.49 -23.20
N LEU A 218 -42.75 -14.17 -23.75
CA LEU A 218 -43.61 -15.07 -22.98
C LEU A 218 -42.82 -16.25 -22.40
N LEU A 219 -41.95 -16.87 -23.19
CA LEU A 219 -41.08 -17.97 -22.74
C LEU A 219 -40.07 -17.50 -21.67
N GLU A 220 -39.52 -16.30 -21.78
CA GLU A 220 -38.60 -15.74 -20.77
C GLU A 220 -39.29 -15.48 -19.42
N ALA A 221 -40.57 -15.07 -19.47
CA ALA A 221 -41.43 -14.88 -18.31
C ALA A 221 -42.02 -16.20 -17.77
N PHE A 222 -42.03 -17.26 -18.57
CA PHE A 222 -42.59 -18.55 -18.21
C PHE A 222 -41.90 -19.14 -16.97
N ARG A 223 -42.70 -19.75 -16.10
CA ARG A 223 -42.25 -20.48 -14.92
C ARG A 223 -42.87 -21.86 -14.95
N THR A 224 -42.05 -22.87 -14.72
CA THR A 224 -42.51 -24.26 -14.61
C THR A 224 -43.46 -24.42 -13.43
N THR A 225 -44.13 -25.55 -13.34
CA THR A 225 -44.97 -25.93 -12.18
C THR A 225 -44.21 -25.89 -10.85
N LYS A 226 -42.88 -26.00 -10.89
CA LYS A 226 -41.97 -25.87 -9.74
C LYS A 226 -41.50 -24.44 -9.47
N GLY A 227 -42.02 -23.46 -10.20
CA GLY A 227 -41.66 -22.04 -10.09
C GLY A 227 -40.32 -21.67 -10.73
N LEU A 228 -39.67 -22.58 -11.47
CA LEU A 228 -38.35 -22.34 -12.05
C LEU A 228 -38.48 -21.62 -13.41
N PRO A 229 -37.63 -20.63 -13.69
CA PRO A 229 -37.53 -20.05 -15.02
C PRO A 229 -36.93 -21.03 -16.04
N ILE A 230 -37.23 -20.79 -17.31
CA ILE A 230 -36.67 -21.54 -18.43
C ILE A 230 -35.60 -20.73 -19.19
N GLY A 231 -34.61 -21.42 -19.74
CA GLY A 231 -33.51 -20.81 -20.49
C GLY A 231 -32.41 -20.22 -19.60
N SER A 232 -31.42 -19.61 -20.24
CA SER A 232 -30.28 -18.97 -19.60
C SER A 232 -30.03 -17.58 -20.19
N TYR A 233 -29.13 -16.80 -19.59
CA TYR A 233 -28.70 -15.51 -20.14
C TYR A 233 -27.23 -15.57 -20.52
N GLU A 234 -26.93 -15.04 -21.70
CA GLU A 234 -25.57 -14.85 -22.18
C GLU A 234 -25.21 -13.36 -22.17
N GLN A 235 -24.04 -13.03 -21.63
CA GLN A 235 -23.56 -11.65 -21.56
C GLN A 235 -23.12 -11.17 -22.95
N LEU A 236 -23.70 -10.05 -23.41
CA LEU A 236 -23.44 -9.48 -24.73
C LEU A 236 -22.10 -8.72 -24.83
N VAL A 237 -21.61 -8.20 -23.70
CA VAL A 237 -20.37 -7.43 -23.62
C VAL A 237 -19.44 -8.06 -22.59
N LYS A 238 -18.29 -8.57 -23.02
CA LYS A 238 -17.23 -9.08 -22.13
C LYS A 238 -16.44 -7.96 -21.48
#